data_AF-A0A534T466-F1
#
_entry.id   AF-A0A534T466-F1
#
_cell.length_a   1.000
_cell.length_b   1.000
_cell.length_c   1.000
_cell.angle_alpha   90.00
_cell.angle_beta   90.00
_cell.angle_gamma   90.00
#
_symmetry.space_group_name_H-M   'P 1'
#
loop_
_entity.id
_entity.type
_entity.pdbx_description
1 polymer ?
#
loop_
_entity_poly.entity_id
_entity_poly.type
_entity_poly.pdbx_seq_one_letter_code
_entity_poly.pdbx_strand_id
1 'polypeptide(L)'
;MIADDAVLLVPERASLAAEELQVGERLHRRHEDLEAIVGRDREGVERHLVGGERPAPDQLQHRELAHAEVYTHPLEAQAAAAIAQIPAENTAYLARHGVPVVPPDRRLPPPSRFFGTWYAPAEPDHLIADEDEIPLGDGRSLQVVWTPGHTPGHCCLLLLPERVLFVGDHLLPKITPHVGLWPGGPENPLGDFLGSHEKVQKVDARLVCPAHGAVYEDHRRRARQLIDFHRVRKLAMLELIRRR
;
A
#
# COMPACT_ATOMS: atom_id res chain seq x y z
N MET A 1 -4.13 15.54 2.30
CA MET A 1 -4.40 14.16 2.75
C MET A 1 -5.20 13.50 1.65
N ILE A 2 -4.51 13.18 0.56
CA ILE A 2 -5.02 12.40 -0.56
C ILE A 2 -4.14 11.16 -0.55
N ALA A 3 -4.77 9.99 -0.59
CA ALA A 3 -4.09 8.70 -0.61
C ALA A 3 -3.46 8.52 -2.00
N ASP A 4 -2.15 8.32 -2.03
CA ASP A 4 -1.42 7.91 -3.24
C ASP A 4 -1.15 6.41 -3.09
N ASP A 5 -1.97 5.60 -3.76
CA ASP A 5 -1.77 4.16 -3.87
C ASP A 5 -0.67 3.88 -4.91
N ALA A 6 0.33 3.09 -4.52
CA ALA A 6 1.46 2.73 -5.37
C ALA A 6 1.04 1.71 -6.45
N VAL A 7 1.14 2.11 -7.72
CA VAL A 7 0.95 1.25 -8.90
C VAL A 7 2.34 0.90 -9.48
N LEU A 8 2.56 -0.38 -9.79
CA LEU A 8 3.85 -0.95 -10.18
C LEU A 8 3.79 -1.47 -11.63
N LEU A 9 4.72 -1.04 -12.50
CA LEU A 9 4.65 -1.23 -13.96
C LEU A 9 6.04 -1.45 -14.58
N VAL A 10 6.21 -2.41 -15.51
CA VAL A 10 7.47 -2.58 -16.29
C VAL A 10 7.27 -3.20 -17.69
N PRO A 11 8.15 -2.86 -18.67
CA PRO A 11 8.43 -3.69 -19.85
C PRO A 11 9.94 -3.83 -20.25
N GLU A 12 10.22 -4.53 -21.37
CA GLU A 12 11.35 -5.45 -21.70
C GLU A 12 12.80 -4.96 -22.06
N ARG A 13 13.81 -5.74 -21.55
CA ARG A 13 15.27 -6.00 -21.86
C ARG A 13 16.30 -4.85 -22.09
N ALA A 14 17.61 -4.91 -21.76
CA ALA A 14 18.62 -5.95 -21.41
C ALA A 14 19.73 -5.42 -20.42
N SER A 15 20.65 -6.27 -19.95
CA SER A 15 21.54 -6.14 -18.76
C SER A 15 22.53 -4.95 -18.67
N LEU A 16 22.64 -4.38 -17.45
CA LEU A 16 23.46 -3.22 -17.03
C LEU A 16 24.96 -3.55 -16.79
N ALA A 17 25.83 -2.55 -16.91
CA ALA A 17 27.29 -2.65 -16.78
C ALA A 17 27.79 -2.56 -15.32
N ALA A 18 28.99 -3.08 -15.05
CA ALA A 18 29.56 -3.22 -13.69
C ALA A 18 29.72 -1.91 -12.90
N GLU A 19 29.68 -0.75 -13.57
CA GLU A 19 29.75 0.59 -12.95
C GLU A 19 28.37 1.06 -12.42
N GLU A 20 27.28 0.43 -12.84
CA GLU A 20 25.89 0.76 -12.43
C GLU A 20 25.46 0.01 -11.15
N LEU A 21 26.23 -0.99 -10.72
CA LEU A 21 26.00 -1.79 -9.51
C LEU A 21 26.36 -1.07 -8.19
N GLN A 22 26.81 0.19 -8.21
CA GLN A 22 27.02 1.00 -7.01
C GLN A 22 25.71 1.61 -6.45
N VAL A 23 24.69 0.76 -6.29
CA VAL A 23 23.38 1.11 -5.72
C VAL A 23 23.49 1.43 -4.22
N GLY A 24 24.49 0.86 -3.53
CA GLY A 24 24.66 1.00 -2.08
C GLY A 24 25.09 2.38 -1.57
N GLU A 25 25.88 3.16 -2.32
CA GLU A 25 26.39 4.46 -1.84
C GLU A 25 25.46 5.65 -2.12
N ARG A 26 24.52 5.49 -3.07
CA ARG A 26 23.61 6.57 -3.50
C ARG A 26 22.34 6.70 -2.66
N LEU A 27 21.88 5.64 -2.01
CA LEU A 27 20.64 5.62 -1.22
C LEU A 27 20.71 6.37 0.14
N HIS A 28 21.88 6.90 0.51
CA HIS A 28 22.10 7.44 1.85
C HIS A 28 21.71 8.92 2.07
N ARG A 29 21.20 9.63 1.05
CA ARG A 29 20.93 11.08 1.19
C ARG A 29 19.60 11.54 0.57
N ARG A 30 18.62 11.71 1.46
CA ARG A 30 17.41 12.58 1.31
C ARG A 30 16.28 12.01 0.45
N HIS A 31 15.08 12.47 0.81
CA HIS A 31 13.74 12.11 0.34
C HIS A 31 13.51 12.38 -1.17
N GLU A 32 14.51 12.91 -1.87
CA GLU A 32 14.44 13.40 -3.25
C GLU A 32 15.06 12.40 -4.25
N ASP A 33 15.80 11.38 -3.79
CA ASP A 33 16.54 10.44 -4.66
C ASP A 33 15.75 9.16 -5.03
N LEU A 34 14.41 9.16 -4.91
CA LEU A 34 13.58 8.15 -5.59
C LEU A 34 13.67 8.25 -7.12
N GLU A 35 14.21 9.37 -7.64
CA GLU A 35 14.57 9.57 -9.05
C GLU A 35 15.64 8.59 -9.56
N ALA A 36 16.32 7.84 -8.69
CA ALA A 36 17.28 6.82 -9.11
C ALA A 36 16.66 5.47 -9.52
N ILE A 37 15.33 5.31 -9.40
CA ILE A 37 14.58 4.19 -10.00
C ILE A 37 13.91 4.70 -11.29
N VAL A 38 14.65 5.41 -12.13
CA VAL A 38 14.19 5.95 -13.42
C VAL A 38 14.98 5.30 -14.54
N GLY A 39 14.28 4.64 -15.46
CA GLY A 39 14.86 4.14 -16.71
C GLY A 39 14.95 5.25 -17.76
N ARG A 40 16.01 5.25 -18.57
CA ARG A 40 16.16 6.10 -19.77
C ARG A 40 15.70 5.36 -21.02
N ASP A 41 15.14 6.07 -22.00
CA ASP A 41 14.82 5.48 -23.31
C ASP A 41 16.05 5.38 -24.23
N ARG A 42 15.89 4.70 -25.38
CA ARG A 42 16.96 4.48 -26.39
C ARG A 42 17.45 5.77 -27.07
N GLU A 43 16.76 6.89 -26.89
CA GLU A 43 17.12 8.19 -27.44
C GLU A 43 17.72 9.14 -26.38
N GLY A 44 17.86 8.68 -25.13
CA GLY A 44 18.46 9.45 -24.05
C GLY A 44 17.54 10.51 -23.45
N VAL A 45 16.22 10.40 -23.64
CA VAL A 45 15.25 11.35 -23.07
C VAL A 45 14.80 10.87 -21.69
N GLU A 46 14.95 11.74 -20.70
CA GLU A 46 14.32 11.57 -19.38
C GLU A 46 12.81 11.75 -19.55
N ARG A 47 12.07 10.64 -19.49
CA ARG A 47 10.61 10.66 -19.42
C ARG A 47 10.20 10.29 -18.01
N HIS A 48 9.43 11.17 -17.37
CA HIS A 48 8.58 10.78 -16.25
C HIS A 48 7.71 9.60 -16.70
N LEU A 49 7.38 8.68 -15.79
CA LEU A 49 6.68 7.41 -16.03
C LEU A 49 5.25 7.51 -16.63
N VAL A 50 4.98 8.49 -17.49
CA VAL A 50 3.70 8.73 -18.15
C VAL A 50 3.98 9.16 -19.59
N GLY A 51 3.66 8.31 -20.58
CA GLY A 51 3.94 8.58 -21.99
C GLY A 51 2.69 8.51 -22.88
N GLY A 52 2.33 9.67 -23.46
CA GLY A 52 1.36 9.80 -24.56
C GLY A 52 1.08 11.27 -24.91
N GLU A 53 0.68 11.56 -26.16
CA GLU A 53 0.20 12.90 -26.53
C GLU A 53 -1.09 13.25 -25.76
N ARG A 54 -1.16 14.50 -25.29
CA ARG A 54 -2.17 15.01 -24.35
C ARG A 54 -3.57 15.14 -25.00
N PRO A 55 -4.59 14.38 -24.57
CA PRO A 55 -5.97 14.63 -24.96
C PRO A 55 -6.57 15.76 -24.12
N ALA A 56 -7.68 16.35 -24.57
CA ALA A 56 -8.35 17.45 -23.89
C ALA A 56 -8.93 17.02 -22.51
N PRO A 57 -8.98 17.92 -21.52
CA PRO A 57 -9.15 17.57 -20.09
C PRO A 57 -10.53 17.05 -19.68
N ASP A 58 -11.51 17.10 -20.57
CA ASP A 58 -12.93 16.96 -20.24
C ASP A 58 -13.51 15.55 -20.46
N GLN A 59 -12.67 14.54 -20.78
CA GLN A 59 -13.16 13.19 -21.11
C GLN A 59 -12.38 12.01 -20.51
N LEU A 60 -11.39 12.21 -19.63
CA LEU A 60 -10.45 11.13 -19.29
C LEU A 60 -10.81 10.32 -18.02
N GLN A 61 -10.97 9.01 -18.16
CA GLN A 61 -10.89 8.02 -17.08
C GLN A 61 -9.42 7.89 -16.63
N HIS A 62 -9.13 7.57 -15.35
CA HIS A 62 -7.76 7.51 -14.79
C HIS A 62 -6.76 6.70 -15.65
N ARG A 63 -7.23 5.65 -16.33
CA ARG A 63 -6.50 4.83 -17.30
C ARG A 63 -5.82 5.63 -18.42
N GLU A 64 -6.45 6.70 -18.87
CA GLU A 64 -6.02 7.48 -20.02
C GLU A 64 -4.96 8.55 -19.64
N LEU A 65 -4.70 8.74 -18.35
CA LEU A 65 -3.70 9.67 -17.84
C LEU A 65 -2.36 8.99 -17.49
N ALA A 66 -2.36 7.70 -17.13
CA ALA A 66 -1.18 7.04 -16.57
C ALA A 66 -0.46 6.06 -17.53
N HIS A 67 -1.09 5.64 -18.63
CA HIS A 67 -0.55 4.64 -19.56
C HIS A 67 0.03 3.39 -18.83
N ALA A 68 -0.74 2.89 -17.87
CA ALA A 68 -0.34 1.93 -16.85
C ALA A 68 -1.31 0.74 -16.78
N GLU A 69 -0.79 -0.47 -16.59
CA GLU A 69 -1.56 -1.66 -16.21
C GLU A 69 -1.80 -1.70 -14.68
N VAL A 70 -3.05 -1.91 -14.27
CA VAL A 70 -3.42 -1.95 -12.85
C VAL A 70 -3.46 -3.40 -12.37
N TYR A 71 -2.52 -3.77 -11.50
CA TYR A 71 -2.50 -5.04 -10.79
C TYR A 71 -3.12 -4.86 -9.41
N THR A 72 -4.08 -5.70 -9.03
CA THR A 72 -4.75 -5.56 -7.72
C THR A 72 -5.20 -6.89 -7.14
N HIS A 73 -5.18 -7.02 -5.82
CA HIS A 73 -5.72 -8.20 -5.16
C HIS A 73 -7.25 -8.20 -5.23
N PRO A 74 -7.94 -9.34 -5.46
CA PRO A 74 -9.40 -9.38 -5.57
C PRO A 74 -10.15 -8.76 -4.38
N LEU A 75 -9.62 -8.94 -3.16
CA LEU A 75 -10.21 -8.35 -1.95
C LEU A 75 -10.04 -6.83 -1.89
N GLU A 76 -9.00 -6.27 -2.53
CA GLU A 76 -8.82 -4.82 -2.62
C GLU A 76 -9.79 -4.23 -3.65
N ALA A 77 -9.93 -4.87 -4.81
CA ALA A 77 -10.92 -4.48 -5.81
C ALA A 77 -12.34 -4.45 -5.22
N GLN A 78 -12.69 -5.48 -4.44
CA GLN A 78 -13.98 -5.54 -3.74
C GLN A 78 -14.12 -4.45 -2.69
N ALA A 79 -13.09 -4.20 -1.87
CA ALA A 79 -13.11 -3.15 -0.86
C ALA A 79 -13.26 -1.75 -1.48
N ALA A 80 -12.51 -1.47 -2.55
CA ALA A 80 -12.59 -0.22 -3.29
C ALA A 80 -13.99 0.01 -3.89
N ALA A 81 -14.58 -1.00 -4.53
CA ALA A 81 -15.94 -0.93 -5.04
C ALA A 81 -16.98 -0.71 -3.93
N ALA A 82 -16.78 -1.32 -2.76
CA ALA A 82 -17.65 -1.16 -1.61
C ALA A 82 -17.57 0.25 -1.00
N ILE A 83 -16.38 0.86 -0.93
CA ILE A 83 -16.19 2.23 -0.40
C ILE A 83 -17.04 3.25 -1.15
N ALA A 84 -17.13 3.13 -2.48
CA ALA A 84 -17.96 3.98 -3.32
C ALA A 84 -19.46 3.89 -2.99
N GLN A 85 -19.89 2.83 -2.29
CA GLN A 85 -21.28 2.52 -1.99
C GLN A 85 -21.63 2.63 -0.49
N ILE A 86 -20.67 2.99 0.38
CA ILE A 86 -20.90 3.06 1.83
C ILE A 86 -21.96 4.13 2.15
N PRO A 87 -23.13 3.76 2.72
CA PRO A 87 -24.10 4.73 3.19
C PRO A 87 -23.49 5.63 4.26
N ALA A 88 -23.87 6.90 4.22
CA ALA A 88 -23.31 7.97 5.05
C ALA A 88 -23.41 7.69 6.58
N GLU A 89 -24.32 6.83 7.03
CA GLU A 89 -24.54 6.60 8.46
C GLU A 89 -24.54 5.12 8.85
N ASN A 90 -23.44 4.65 9.46
CA ASN A 90 -23.35 3.33 10.09
C ASN A 90 -23.52 3.41 11.62
N THR A 91 -24.50 4.19 12.07
CA THR A 91 -24.74 4.49 13.49
C THR A 91 -25.03 3.24 14.34
N ALA A 92 -25.76 2.26 13.80
CA ALA A 92 -26.04 1.00 14.51
C ALA A 92 -24.77 0.17 14.76
N TYR A 93 -23.89 0.08 13.76
CA TYR A 93 -22.60 -0.60 13.90
C TYR A 93 -21.73 0.09 14.95
N LEU A 94 -21.56 1.41 14.84
CA LEU A 94 -20.77 2.20 15.78
C LEU A 94 -21.30 2.05 17.22
N ALA A 95 -22.62 2.08 17.41
CA ALA A 95 -23.26 1.88 18.71
C ALA A 95 -22.98 0.48 19.30
N ARG A 96 -23.04 -0.59 18.48
CA ARG A 96 -22.68 -1.95 18.90
C ARG A 96 -21.21 -2.06 19.35
N HIS A 97 -20.33 -1.22 18.81
CA HIS A 97 -18.92 -1.14 19.17
C HIS A 97 -18.62 -0.08 20.26
N GLY A 98 -19.65 0.42 20.95
CA GLY A 98 -19.50 1.29 22.12
C GLY A 98 -19.21 2.76 21.80
N VAL A 99 -19.35 3.18 20.54
CA VAL A 99 -19.29 4.60 20.17
C VAL A 99 -20.58 5.27 20.66
N PRO A 100 -20.49 6.37 21.45
CA PRO A 100 -21.67 7.08 21.92
C PRO A 100 -22.53 7.58 20.77
N VAL A 101 -23.86 7.44 20.89
CA VAL A 101 -24.79 7.99 19.91
C VAL A 101 -24.76 9.51 20.00
N VAL A 102 -24.23 10.16 18.96
CA VAL A 102 -24.17 11.62 18.88
C VAL A 102 -25.52 12.17 18.38
N PRO A 103 -26.12 13.15 19.09
CA PRO A 103 -27.33 13.84 18.66
C PRO A 103 -27.22 14.43 17.24
N PRO A 104 -28.30 14.44 16.43
CA PRO A 104 -28.26 14.88 15.04
C PRO A 104 -27.70 16.29 14.82
N ASP A 105 -27.96 17.21 15.74
CA ASP A 105 -27.48 18.61 15.73
C ASP A 105 -25.96 18.74 15.96
N ARG A 106 -25.29 17.67 16.39
CA ARG A 106 -23.85 17.61 16.63
C ARG A 106 -23.12 16.62 15.74
N ARG A 107 -23.81 16.00 14.78
CA ARG A 107 -23.18 15.08 13.82
C ARG A 107 -22.39 15.90 12.80
N LEU A 108 -21.09 15.63 12.71
CA LEU A 108 -20.32 16.06 11.55
C LEU A 108 -20.79 15.26 10.32
N PRO A 109 -20.75 15.85 9.10
CA PRO A 109 -20.96 15.08 7.89
C PRO A 109 -19.97 13.91 7.87
N PRO A 110 -20.43 12.70 7.52
CA PRO A 110 -19.57 11.53 7.51
C PRO A 110 -18.41 11.74 6.54
N PRO A 111 -17.19 11.31 6.89
CA PRO A 111 -16.03 11.45 6.01
C PRO A 111 -16.26 10.84 4.63
N SER A 112 -17.08 9.81 4.50
CA SER A 112 -17.46 9.21 3.21
C SER A 112 -18.17 10.19 2.27
N ARG A 113 -18.89 11.21 2.77
CA ARG A 113 -19.43 12.30 1.93
C ARG A 113 -18.35 13.26 1.43
N PHE A 114 -17.25 13.40 2.17
CA PHE A 114 -16.11 14.22 1.77
C PHE A 114 -15.14 13.46 0.87
N PHE A 115 -14.94 12.15 1.08
CA PHE A 115 -14.02 11.32 0.27
C PHE A 115 -14.71 10.67 -0.94
N GLY A 116 -16.00 10.35 -0.87
CA GLY A 116 -16.73 9.68 -1.94
C GLY A 116 -16.87 10.50 -3.23
N THR A 117 -16.65 11.82 -3.18
CA THR A 117 -16.58 12.68 -4.38
C THR A 117 -15.19 12.73 -5.02
N TRP A 118 -14.15 12.26 -4.32
CA TRP A 118 -12.77 12.23 -4.80
C TRP A 118 -12.27 10.80 -5.06
N TYR A 119 -13.11 9.80 -4.80
CA TYR A 119 -12.76 8.39 -4.92
C TYR A 119 -13.36 7.82 -6.20
N ALA A 120 -12.51 7.67 -7.22
CA ALA A 120 -12.83 6.96 -8.46
C ALA A 120 -11.85 5.78 -8.58
N PRO A 121 -12.22 4.57 -8.11
CA PRO A 121 -11.31 3.44 -8.15
C PRO A 121 -11.03 3.05 -9.60
N ALA A 122 -9.77 2.81 -9.92
CA ALA A 122 -9.40 2.24 -11.21
C ALA A 122 -9.88 0.79 -11.29
N GLU A 123 -10.43 0.39 -12.44
CA GLU A 123 -10.70 -1.03 -12.70
C GLU A 123 -9.36 -1.77 -12.87
N PRO A 124 -9.16 -2.92 -12.21
CA PRO A 124 -7.92 -3.68 -12.36
C PRO A 124 -7.85 -4.33 -13.75
N ASP A 125 -6.70 -4.18 -14.42
CA ASP A 125 -6.37 -4.92 -15.64
C ASP A 125 -6.01 -6.38 -15.30
N HIS A 126 -5.36 -6.58 -14.16
CA HIS A 126 -4.89 -7.88 -13.68
C HIS A 126 -5.23 -8.10 -12.21
N LEU A 127 -5.72 -9.30 -11.91
CA LEU A 127 -5.89 -9.75 -10.54
C LEU A 127 -4.65 -10.52 -10.11
N ILE A 128 -4.15 -10.22 -8.91
CA ILE A 128 -2.97 -10.87 -8.33
C ILE A 128 -3.32 -11.57 -7.02
N ALA A 129 -2.65 -12.68 -6.76
CA ALA A 129 -2.72 -13.47 -5.55
C ALA A 129 -1.36 -13.53 -4.85
N ASP A 130 -1.35 -14.13 -3.67
CA ASP A 130 -0.11 -14.37 -2.96
C ASP A 130 0.86 -15.25 -3.76
N GLU A 131 2.16 -14.94 -3.68
CA GLU A 131 3.25 -15.65 -4.37
C GLU A 131 3.25 -15.55 -5.90
N ASP A 132 2.29 -14.83 -6.50
CA ASP A 132 2.32 -14.51 -7.93
C ASP A 132 3.62 -13.79 -8.30
N GLU A 133 4.08 -14.04 -9.52
CA GLU A 133 5.25 -13.39 -10.08
C GLU A 133 4.83 -12.55 -11.29
N ILE A 134 5.06 -11.25 -11.22
CA ILE A 134 4.78 -10.31 -12.31
C ILE A 134 6.09 -10.08 -13.07
N PRO A 135 6.24 -10.61 -14.30
CA PRO A 135 7.46 -10.43 -15.08
C PRO A 135 7.55 -8.99 -15.57
N LEU A 136 8.77 -8.45 -15.50
CA LEU A 136 9.04 -7.08 -15.92
C LEU A 136 9.66 -7.01 -17.32
N GLY A 137 9.98 -8.16 -17.90
CA GLY A 137 10.45 -8.27 -19.27
C GLY A 137 11.95 -8.06 -19.47
N ASP A 138 12.69 -7.54 -18.49
CA ASP A 138 14.14 -7.31 -18.58
C ASP A 138 14.98 -8.25 -17.70
N GLY A 139 14.37 -9.37 -17.30
CA GLY A 139 14.97 -10.34 -16.39
C GLY A 139 14.68 -10.04 -14.91
N ARG A 140 14.00 -8.92 -14.63
CA ARG A 140 13.44 -8.64 -13.31
C ARG A 140 12.02 -9.20 -13.19
N SER A 141 11.60 -9.43 -11.95
CA SER A 141 10.23 -9.79 -11.62
C SER A 141 9.81 -9.23 -10.27
N LEU A 142 8.51 -9.11 -10.07
CA LEU A 142 7.92 -8.73 -8.80
C LEU A 142 7.22 -9.94 -8.21
N GLN A 143 7.71 -10.40 -7.07
CA GLN A 143 7.03 -11.41 -6.30
C GLN A 143 6.00 -10.75 -5.38
N VAL A 144 4.75 -11.17 -5.49
CA VAL A 144 3.65 -10.69 -4.66
C VAL A 144 3.71 -11.36 -3.28
N VAL A 145 3.64 -10.54 -2.24
CA VAL A 145 3.56 -10.98 -0.85
C VAL A 145 2.26 -10.43 -0.27
N TRP A 146 1.20 -11.25 -0.28
CA TRP A 146 -0.08 -10.86 0.30
C TRP A 146 0.07 -10.61 1.81
N THR A 147 -0.34 -9.42 2.24
CA THR A 147 -0.09 -8.87 3.58
C THR A 147 -1.35 -8.19 4.13
N PRO A 148 -2.47 -8.93 4.28
CA PRO A 148 -3.73 -8.38 4.77
C PRO A 148 -3.59 -7.78 6.17
N GLY A 149 -4.43 -6.78 6.45
CA GLY A 149 -4.58 -6.17 7.78
C GLY A 149 -4.82 -4.67 7.73
N HIS A 150 -3.97 -3.93 7.02
CA HIS A 150 -4.21 -2.49 6.76
C HIS A 150 -5.47 -2.33 5.89
N THR A 151 -5.48 -3.04 4.77
CA THR A 151 -6.65 -3.35 3.96
C THR A 151 -6.74 -4.87 3.76
N PRO A 152 -7.88 -5.42 3.31
CA PRO A 152 -8.03 -6.86 3.10
C PRO A 152 -7.18 -7.41 1.96
N GLY A 153 -6.91 -6.61 0.93
CA GLY A 153 -6.15 -7.00 -0.25
C GLY A 153 -4.75 -6.40 -0.33
N HIS A 154 -4.21 -5.82 0.74
CA HIS A 154 -2.87 -5.23 0.72
C HIS A 154 -1.81 -6.27 0.32
N CYS A 155 -0.92 -5.89 -0.59
CA CYS A 155 0.23 -6.69 -1.02
C CYS A 155 1.53 -5.88 -0.89
N CYS A 156 2.58 -6.51 -0.38
CA CYS A 156 3.95 -6.04 -0.55
C CYS A 156 4.50 -6.66 -1.84
N LEU A 157 5.45 -5.98 -2.51
CA LEU A 157 5.99 -6.40 -3.80
C LEU A 157 7.52 -6.47 -3.68
N LEU A 158 8.09 -7.66 -3.85
CA LEU A 158 9.53 -7.88 -3.82
C LEU A 158 10.08 -7.85 -5.23
N LEU A 159 10.88 -6.85 -5.55
CA LEU A 159 11.64 -6.77 -6.79
C LEU A 159 12.85 -7.70 -6.73
N LEU A 160 12.93 -8.59 -7.72
CA LEU A 160 14.03 -9.53 -7.92
C LEU A 160 14.79 -9.17 -9.21
N PRO A 161 16.13 -9.38 -9.24
CA PRO A 161 16.96 -9.96 -8.17
C PRO A 161 17.47 -8.95 -7.12
N GLU A 162 17.12 -7.66 -7.23
CA GLU A 162 17.67 -6.56 -6.41
C GLU A 162 17.28 -6.67 -4.92
N ARG A 163 16.24 -7.44 -4.60
CA ARG A 163 15.70 -7.63 -3.24
C ARG A 163 15.21 -6.32 -2.61
N VAL A 164 14.55 -5.49 -3.41
CA VAL A 164 13.88 -4.27 -2.94
C VAL A 164 12.42 -4.61 -2.63
N LEU A 165 11.97 -4.34 -1.41
CA LEU A 165 10.61 -4.61 -0.96
C LEU A 165 9.80 -3.32 -0.89
N PHE A 166 8.84 -3.18 -1.79
CA PHE A 166 7.81 -2.15 -1.72
C PHE A 166 6.74 -2.61 -0.73
N VAL A 167 6.55 -1.86 0.35
CA VAL A 167 5.71 -2.30 1.49
C VAL A 167 4.41 -1.52 1.64
N GLY A 168 4.15 -0.54 0.77
CA GLY A 168 2.97 0.31 0.89
C GLY A 168 2.82 0.88 2.30
N ASP A 169 1.60 0.77 2.84
CA ASP A 169 1.26 1.15 4.21
C ASP A 169 1.43 0.01 5.23
N HIS A 170 1.89 -1.16 4.82
CA HIS A 170 2.05 -2.30 5.72
C HIS A 170 3.21 -2.14 6.72
N LEU A 171 4.32 -1.51 6.31
CA LEU A 171 5.54 -1.45 7.14
C LEU A 171 6.19 -0.06 7.09
N LEU A 172 5.71 0.85 7.93
CA LEU A 172 6.14 2.25 7.95
C LEU A 172 7.26 2.51 8.99
N PRO A 173 8.29 3.32 8.68
CA PRO A 173 9.50 3.43 9.50
C PRO A 173 9.29 4.13 10.85
N LYS A 174 8.35 5.08 10.92
CA LYS A 174 8.11 5.90 12.13
C LYS A 174 6.78 5.59 12.80
N ILE A 175 5.69 5.65 12.03
CA ILE A 175 4.34 5.51 12.54
C ILE A 175 3.86 4.06 12.51
N THR A 176 2.81 3.76 13.26
CA THR A 176 2.11 2.48 13.19
C THR A 176 1.06 2.56 12.08
N PRO A 177 1.03 1.62 11.13
CA PRO A 177 -0.04 1.53 10.17
C PRO A 177 -1.41 1.49 10.82
N HIS A 178 -2.40 2.10 10.16
CA HIS A 178 -3.78 2.00 10.61
C HIS A 178 -4.31 0.58 10.42
N VAL A 179 -4.97 0.03 11.43
CA VAL A 179 -5.67 -1.26 11.36
C VAL A 179 -7.10 -1.02 11.80
N GLY A 180 -7.99 -0.87 10.82
CA GLY A 180 -9.38 -0.46 11.03
C GLY A 180 -10.32 -1.65 11.13
N LEU A 181 -11.41 -1.46 11.89
CA LEU A 181 -12.60 -2.32 11.80
C LEU A 181 -13.74 -1.46 11.26
N TRP A 182 -14.41 -1.92 10.21
CA TRP A 182 -15.51 -1.20 9.57
C TRP A 182 -16.64 -2.15 9.16
N PRO A 183 -17.86 -1.63 8.91
CA PRO A 183 -18.98 -2.44 8.44
C PRO A 183 -18.66 -3.15 7.12
N GLY A 184 -18.87 -4.46 7.08
CA GLY A 184 -18.56 -5.28 5.90
C GLY A 184 -17.06 -5.54 5.68
N GLY A 185 -16.20 -5.06 6.58
CA GLY A 185 -14.78 -5.38 6.60
C GLY A 185 -14.47 -6.76 7.19
N PRO A 186 -13.17 -7.12 7.28
CA PRO A 186 -12.72 -8.39 7.84
C PRO A 186 -13.07 -8.52 9.33
N GLU A 187 -13.25 -9.75 9.80
CA GLU A 187 -13.61 -10.01 11.21
C GLU A 187 -12.47 -9.74 12.18
N ASN A 188 -11.22 -10.04 11.80
CA ASN A 188 -10.04 -9.91 12.66
C ASN A 188 -8.84 -9.27 11.94
N PRO A 189 -8.95 -8.01 11.49
CA PRO A 189 -7.89 -7.32 10.73
C PRO A 189 -6.58 -7.21 11.50
N LEU A 190 -6.62 -7.15 12.83
CA LEU A 190 -5.41 -7.14 13.65
C LEU A 190 -4.71 -8.50 13.67
N GLY A 191 -5.47 -9.60 13.67
CA GLY A 191 -4.92 -10.95 13.51
C GLY A 191 -4.20 -11.09 12.18
N ASP A 192 -4.87 -10.68 11.11
CA ASP A 192 -4.32 -10.67 9.75
C ASP A 192 -3.04 -9.82 9.68
N PHE A 193 -3.08 -8.60 10.21
CA PHE A 193 -1.95 -7.68 10.23
C PHE A 193 -0.72 -8.27 10.92
N LEU A 194 -0.91 -8.92 12.08
CA LEU A 194 0.17 -9.57 12.83
C LEU A 194 0.73 -10.80 12.08
N GLY A 195 -0.14 -11.62 11.47
CA GLY A 195 0.29 -12.74 10.63
C GLY A 195 1.10 -12.28 9.41
N SER A 196 0.68 -11.18 8.79
CA SER A 196 1.40 -10.53 7.70
C SER A 196 2.78 -10.03 8.12
N HIS A 197 2.92 -9.48 9.34
CA HIS A 197 4.22 -9.10 9.91
C HIS A 197 5.13 -10.31 10.18
N GLU A 198 4.57 -11.45 10.60
CA GLU A 198 5.32 -12.70 10.75
C GLU A 198 5.80 -13.25 9.40
N LYS A 199 4.98 -13.10 8.36
CA LYS A 199 5.31 -13.49 6.99
C LYS A 199 6.41 -12.61 6.39
N VAL A 200 6.28 -11.28 6.48
CA VAL A 200 7.25 -10.32 5.92
C VAL A 200 8.65 -10.49 6.54
N GLN A 201 8.75 -10.92 7.80
CA GLN A 201 10.06 -11.23 8.42
C GLN A 201 10.84 -12.34 7.70
N LYS A 202 10.16 -13.21 6.95
CA LYS A 202 10.76 -14.33 6.20
C LYS A 202 11.21 -13.92 4.80
N VAL A 203 10.74 -12.77 4.29
CA VAL A 203 11.10 -12.26 2.96
C VAL A 203 12.57 -11.86 2.93
N ASP A 204 13.31 -12.28 1.91
CA ASP A 204 14.72 -11.93 1.70
C ASP A 204 14.87 -10.56 1.01
N ALA A 205 14.48 -9.50 1.73
CA ALA A 205 14.65 -8.12 1.31
C ALA A 205 15.93 -7.51 1.88
N ARG A 206 16.55 -6.61 1.11
CA ARG A 206 17.71 -5.79 1.48
C ARG A 206 17.36 -4.32 1.71
N LEU A 207 16.42 -3.81 0.93
CA LEU A 207 15.96 -2.42 0.96
C LEU A 207 14.44 -2.40 1.04
N VAL A 208 13.89 -1.43 1.78
CA VAL A 208 12.46 -1.31 2.05
C VAL A 208 11.99 0.06 1.63
N CYS A 209 11.02 0.09 0.71
CA CYS A 209 10.40 1.28 0.17
C CYS A 209 8.96 1.42 0.69
N PRO A 210 8.73 2.18 1.78
CA PRO A 210 7.39 2.44 2.29
C PRO A 210 6.65 3.49 1.47
N ALA A 211 5.31 3.49 1.51
CA ALA A 211 4.51 4.58 0.93
C ALA A 211 4.74 5.91 1.69
N HIS A 212 5.11 5.83 2.97
CA HIS A 212 5.31 7.00 3.81
C HIS A 212 6.61 6.93 4.61
N GLY A 213 7.39 8.01 4.53
CA GLY A 213 8.65 8.17 5.25
C GLY A 213 9.86 7.67 4.47
N ALA A 214 10.99 7.55 5.15
CA ALA A 214 12.26 7.22 4.52
C ALA A 214 12.40 5.73 4.22
N VAL A 215 13.12 5.44 3.13
CA VAL A 215 13.66 4.11 2.80
C VAL A 215 14.59 3.63 3.91
N TYR A 216 14.59 2.31 4.18
CA TYR A 216 15.42 1.68 5.21
C TYR A 216 15.71 0.21 4.88
N GLU A 217 16.54 -0.48 5.66
CA GLU A 217 16.99 -1.86 5.33
C GLU A 217 16.40 -2.94 6.24
N ASP A 218 16.29 -2.70 7.56
CA ASP A 218 15.94 -3.73 8.53
C ASP A 218 14.42 -3.91 8.72
N HIS A 219 13.74 -4.46 7.70
CA HIS A 219 12.31 -4.79 7.77
C HIS A 219 11.99 -5.75 8.90
N ARG A 220 12.88 -6.71 9.20
CA ARG A 220 12.66 -7.72 10.23
C ARG A 220 12.57 -7.10 11.61
N ARG A 221 13.48 -6.17 11.95
CA ARG A 221 13.39 -5.41 13.19
C ARG A 221 12.15 -4.56 13.23
N ARG A 222 11.81 -3.86 12.14
CA ARG A 222 10.60 -3.02 12.13
C ARG A 222 9.33 -3.84 12.32
N ALA A 223 9.24 -5.00 11.67
CA ALA A 223 8.11 -5.89 11.82
C ALA A 223 7.95 -6.38 13.28
N ARG A 224 9.05 -6.79 13.92
CA ARG A 224 9.03 -7.17 15.35
C ARG A 224 8.57 -6.03 16.25
N GLN A 225 9.04 -4.80 16.01
CA GLN A 225 8.62 -3.63 16.80
C GLN A 225 7.10 -3.42 16.72
N LEU A 226 6.49 -3.60 15.54
CA LEU A 226 5.05 -3.44 15.36
C LEU A 226 4.27 -4.58 16.04
N ILE A 227 4.74 -5.83 15.96
CA ILE A 227 4.16 -6.96 16.70
C ILE A 227 4.19 -6.69 18.21
N ASP A 228 5.34 -6.28 18.75
CA ASP A 228 5.51 -5.99 20.17
C ASP A 228 4.66 -4.79 20.62
N PHE A 229 4.58 -3.74 19.79
CA PHE A 229 3.69 -2.61 20.04
C PHE A 229 2.24 -3.06 20.23
N HIS A 230 1.71 -3.88 19.31
CA HIS A 230 0.33 -4.38 19.42
C HIS A 230 0.14 -5.34 20.60
N ARG A 231 1.17 -6.14 20.95
CA ARG A 231 1.14 -6.98 22.16
C ARG A 231 1.00 -6.13 23.43
N VAL A 232 1.80 -5.07 23.56
CA VAL A 232 1.74 -4.14 24.70
C VAL A 232 0.38 -3.43 24.75
N ARG A 233 -0.11 -2.93 23.62
CA ARG A 233 -1.43 -2.28 23.52
C ARG A 233 -2.56 -3.23 23.95
N LYS A 234 -2.53 -4.48 23.51
CA LYS A 234 -3.52 -5.51 23.91
C LYS A 234 -3.52 -5.74 25.42
N LEU A 235 -2.34 -5.87 26.04
CA LEU A 235 -2.23 -6.05 27.49
C LEU A 235 -2.75 -4.84 28.26
N ALA A 236 -2.45 -3.62 27.81
CA ALA A 236 -2.97 -2.39 28.39
C ALA A 236 -4.51 -2.33 28.33
N MET A 237 -5.12 -2.76 27.21
CA MET A 237 -6.57 -2.83 27.08
C MET A 237 -7.20 -3.88 28.00
N LEU A 238 -6.59 -5.07 28.11
CA LEU A 238 -7.05 -6.12 29.02
C LEU A 238 -7.02 -5.66 30.48
N GLU A 239 -6.00 -4.92 30.87
CA GLU A 239 -5.89 -4.36 32.21
C GLU A 239 -7.01 -3.36 32.51
N LEU A 240 -7.36 -2.49 31.56
CA LEU A 240 -8.48 -1.55 31.71
C LEU A 240 -9.83 -2.26 31.86
N ILE A 241 -10.02 -3.38 31.15
CA ILE A 241 -11.25 -4.18 31.21
C ILE A 241 -11.34 -4.90 32.57
N ARG A 242 -10.24 -5.45 33.08
CA ARG A 242 -10.20 -6.15 34.37
C ARG A 242 -10.44 -5.26 35.58
N ARG A 243 -10.19 -3.95 35.44
CA ARG A 243 -10.41 -2.95 36.49
C ARG A 243 -11.86 -2.45 36.56
N ARG A 244 -12.73 -2.87 35.64
CA ARG A 244 -14.17 -2.64 35.70
C ARG A 244 -14.85 -3.78 36.44
#